data_AF-A0A497HA04-F1
#
_entry.id   AF-A0A497HA04-F1
#
_cell.length_a   1.000
_cell.length_b   1.000
_cell.length_c   1.000
_cell.angle_alpha   90.00
_cell.angle_beta   90.00
_cell.angle_gamma   90.00
#
_symmetry.space_group_name_H-M   'P 1'
#
loop_
_entity.id
_entity.type
_entity.pdbx_description
1 polymer ?
#
loop_
_entity_poly.entity_id
_entity_poly.type
_entity_poly.pdbx_seq_one_letter_code
_entity_poly.pdbx_strand_id
1 'polypeptide(L)'
;MKLKREGKPRIEWTSNSDVIAAYDPIADVIIINKRLRKNKKILKRCLEHEMLHWKAKDSFLKHLYIDLTDNFKHLFDCEFHSEVRKLVYQNKDVMLVKMFLLNYLIVLVLSPFMILAKLWFYSYRLVELIRGGADGKA
;
A
#
# COMPACT_ATOMS: atom_id res chain seq x y z
N MET A 1 -28.84 -16.81 -18.41
CA MET A 1 -27.97 -17.10 -17.24
C MET A 1 -26.61 -16.45 -17.46
N LYS A 2 -26.21 -15.48 -16.63
CA LYS A 2 -24.87 -14.87 -16.69
C LYS A 2 -23.93 -15.73 -15.83
N LEU A 3 -22.88 -16.27 -16.44
CA LEU A 3 -21.82 -17.00 -15.74
C LEU A 3 -21.24 -16.09 -14.64
N LYS A 4 -21.50 -16.44 -13.37
CA LYS A 4 -20.78 -15.87 -12.22
C LYS A 4 -19.31 -16.28 -12.36
N ARG A 5 -18.45 -15.33 -12.77
CA ARG A 5 -17.00 -15.54 -12.79
C ARG A 5 -16.50 -15.53 -11.36
N GLU A 6 -16.03 -16.67 -10.89
CA GLU A 6 -15.42 -16.80 -9.57
C GLU A 6 -14.05 -16.09 -9.52
N GLY A 7 -13.95 -15.07 -8.66
CA GLY A 7 -12.82 -14.90 -7.77
C GLY A 7 -11.50 -14.30 -8.29
N LYS A 8 -11.43 -13.65 -9.47
CA LYS A 8 -10.22 -12.91 -9.89
C LYS A 8 -10.55 -11.60 -10.63
N PRO A 9 -9.78 -10.50 -10.40
CA PRO A 9 -9.96 -9.26 -11.14
C PRO A 9 -9.55 -9.42 -12.60
N ARG A 10 -10.18 -8.63 -13.49
CA ARG A 10 -9.70 -8.50 -14.88
C ARG A 10 -8.42 -7.67 -14.88
N ILE A 11 -7.41 -8.06 -15.65
CA ILE A 11 -6.17 -7.28 -15.80
C ILE A 11 -6.18 -6.59 -17.16
N GLU A 12 -6.04 -5.27 -17.15
CA GLU A 12 -5.96 -4.45 -18.35
C GLU A 12 -4.60 -3.77 -18.49
N TRP A 13 -4.11 -3.73 -19.72
CA TRP A 13 -2.83 -3.14 -20.04
C TRP A 13 -3.04 -1.83 -20.81
N THR A 14 -2.63 -0.72 -20.22
CA THR A 14 -2.77 0.61 -20.84
C THR A 14 -1.42 1.26 -21.10
N SER A 15 -1.36 2.07 -22.16
CA SER A 15 -0.21 2.90 -22.49
C SER A 15 -0.31 4.31 -21.89
N ASN A 16 -1.52 4.75 -21.52
CA ASN A 16 -1.90 6.14 -21.23
C ASN A 16 -2.37 6.29 -19.77
N SER A 17 -1.77 5.57 -18.84
CA SER A 17 -2.04 5.75 -17.41
C SER A 17 -0.93 6.57 -16.78
N ASP A 18 -1.31 7.63 -16.09
CA ASP A 18 -0.44 8.43 -15.21
C ASP A 18 0.05 7.62 -14.00
N VAL A 19 -0.62 6.49 -13.73
CA VAL A 19 -0.28 5.55 -12.65
C VAL A 19 0.39 4.29 -13.20
N ILE A 20 1.32 3.74 -12.42
CA ILE A 20 2.10 2.54 -12.77
C ILE A 20 1.22 1.28 -12.76
N ALA A 21 0.38 1.13 -11.73
CA ALA A 21 -0.71 0.17 -11.63
C ALA A 21 -1.81 0.76 -10.73
N ALA A 22 -3.06 0.34 -10.91
CA ALA A 22 -4.18 0.72 -10.05
C ALA A 22 -5.34 -0.28 -10.17
N TYR A 23 -5.96 -0.63 -9.05
CA TYR A 23 -7.23 -1.33 -9.01
C TYR A 23 -8.41 -0.35 -9.09
N ASP A 24 -9.26 -0.54 -10.09
CA ASP A 24 -10.54 0.13 -10.24
C ASP A 24 -11.66 -0.72 -9.60
N PRO A 25 -12.21 -0.32 -8.44
CA PRO A 25 -13.26 -1.07 -7.75
C PRO A 25 -14.61 -0.99 -8.46
N ILE A 26 -14.85 0.03 -9.30
CA ILE A 26 -16.10 0.19 -10.05
C ILE A 26 -16.12 -0.76 -11.24
N ALA A 27 -15.02 -0.82 -12.00
CA ALA A 27 -14.88 -1.71 -13.14
C ALA A 27 -14.48 -3.15 -12.76
N ASP A 28 -14.04 -3.37 -11.51
CA ASP A 28 -13.42 -4.60 -11.01
C ASP A 28 -12.20 -5.05 -11.84
N VAL A 29 -11.32 -4.08 -12.13
CA VAL A 29 -10.18 -4.24 -13.05
C VAL A 29 -8.89 -3.75 -12.40
N ILE A 30 -7.80 -4.50 -12.55
CA ILE A 30 -6.45 -4.01 -12.29
C ILE A 30 -5.87 -3.47 -13.59
N ILE A 31 -5.64 -2.16 -13.63
CA ILE A 31 -5.05 -1.44 -14.75
C ILE A 31 -3.54 -1.39 -14.54
N ILE A 32 -2.75 -1.80 -15.53
CA ILE A 32 -1.29 -1.86 -15.46
C ILE A 32 -0.69 -1.10 -16.65
N ASN A 33 0.28 -0.23 -16.37
CA ASN A 33 1.01 0.44 -17.42
C ASN A 33 1.87 -0.55 -18.22
N LYS A 34 1.73 -0.58 -19.55
CA LYS A 34 2.46 -1.49 -20.45
C LYS A 34 3.99 -1.41 -20.31
N ARG A 35 4.52 -0.26 -19.87
CA ARG A 35 5.96 -0.06 -19.67
C ARG A 35 6.55 -0.98 -18.60
N LEU A 36 5.74 -1.43 -17.64
CA LEU A 36 6.15 -2.37 -16.60
C LEU A 36 6.46 -3.78 -17.10
N ARG A 37 5.99 -4.18 -18.30
CA ARG A 37 6.25 -5.52 -18.84
C ARG A 37 7.74 -5.87 -18.90
N LYS A 38 8.60 -4.85 -19.03
CA LYS A 38 10.06 -5.01 -19.10
C LYS A 38 10.71 -5.25 -17.74
N ASN A 39 10.09 -4.82 -16.63
CA ASN A 39 10.62 -5.02 -15.28
C ASN A 39 9.75 -6.00 -14.49
N LYS A 40 10.10 -7.29 -14.56
CA LYS A 40 9.37 -8.39 -13.93
C LYS A 40 9.25 -8.24 -12.40
N LYS A 41 10.27 -7.67 -11.74
CA LYS A 41 10.30 -7.50 -10.27
C LYS A 41 9.28 -6.46 -9.82
N ILE A 42 9.29 -5.28 -10.44
CA ILE A 42 8.30 -4.22 -10.15
C ILE A 42 6.90 -4.69 -10.53
N LEU A 43 6.74 -5.30 -11.71
CA LEU A 43 5.45 -5.79 -12.18
C LEU A 43 4.82 -6.79 -11.21
N LYS A 44 5.60 -7.76 -10.72
CA LYS A 44 5.12 -8.75 -9.75
C LYS A 44 4.64 -8.06 -8.46
N ARG A 45 5.41 -7.09 -7.95
CA ARG A 45 5.05 -6.35 -6.73
C ARG A 45 3.78 -5.52 -6.92
N CYS A 46 3.67 -4.76 -8.01
CA CYS A 46 2.46 -4.00 -8.32
C CYS A 46 1.24 -4.92 -8.42
N LEU A 47 1.37 -6.08 -9.08
CA LEU A 47 0.28 -7.06 -9.15
C LEU A 47 -0.13 -7.61 -7.78
N GLU A 48 0.85 -7.95 -6.93
CA GLU A 48 0.60 -8.42 -5.57
C GLU A 48 -0.13 -7.37 -4.74
N HIS A 49 0.29 -6.11 -4.83
CA HIS A 49 -0.32 -4.97 -4.18
C HIS A 49 -1.78 -4.76 -4.64
N GLU A 50 -2.01 -4.63 -5.95
CA GLU A 50 -3.36 -4.41 -6.49
C GLU A 50 -4.31 -5.60 -6.24
N MET A 51 -3.78 -6.82 -6.16
CA MET A 51 -4.57 -7.98 -5.74
C MET A 51 -5.01 -7.91 -4.27
N LEU A 52 -4.22 -7.29 -3.39
CA LEU A 52 -4.64 -7.05 -2.00
C LEU A 52 -5.78 -6.03 -1.95
N HIS A 53 -5.70 -4.95 -2.74
CA HIS A 53 -6.81 -4.01 -2.89
C HIS A 53 -8.07 -4.71 -3.42
N TRP A 54 -7.95 -5.52 -4.47
CA TRP A 54 -9.08 -6.29 -4.98
C TRP A 54 -9.72 -7.21 -3.91
N LYS A 55 -8.91 -7.89 -3.08
CA LYS A 55 -9.42 -8.71 -1.96
C LYS A 55 -10.10 -7.88 -0.87
N ALA A 56 -9.74 -6.61 -0.76
CA ALA A 56 -10.24 -5.68 0.23
C ALA A 56 -11.31 -4.72 -0.30
N LYS A 57 -11.84 -4.95 -1.51
CA LYS A 57 -12.76 -4.07 -2.25
C LYS A 57 -13.98 -3.56 -1.48
N ASP A 58 -14.42 -4.29 -0.47
CA ASP A 58 -15.58 -3.94 0.36
C ASP A 58 -15.24 -2.98 1.51
N SER A 59 -13.99 -2.53 1.65
CA SER A 59 -13.58 -1.69 2.78
C SER A 59 -12.51 -0.67 2.42
N PHE A 60 -12.94 0.59 2.38
CA PHE A 60 -12.06 1.76 2.27
C PHE A 60 -10.95 1.76 3.35
N LEU A 61 -11.29 1.43 4.60
CA LEU A 61 -10.32 1.40 5.69
C LEU A 61 -9.25 0.32 5.47
N LYS A 62 -9.62 -0.82 4.88
CA LYS A 62 -8.65 -1.86 4.51
C LYS A 62 -7.76 -1.42 3.36
N HIS A 63 -8.28 -0.71 2.36
CA HIS A 63 -7.46 -0.13 1.29
C HIS A 63 -6.42 0.82 1.87
N LEU A 64 -6.86 1.76 2.71
CA LEU A 64 -5.97 2.72 3.36
C LEU A 64 -4.90 2.03 4.20
N TYR A 65 -5.25 0.97 4.92
CA TYR A 65 -4.28 0.19 5.69
C TYR A 65 -3.26 -0.53 4.78
N ILE A 66 -3.69 -1.10 3.65
CA ILE A 66 -2.80 -1.73 2.67
C ILE A 66 -1.84 -0.68 2.12
N ASP A 67 -2.35 0.48 1.68
CA ASP A 67 -1.55 1.60 1.17
C ASP A 67 -0.50 2.06 2.19
N LEU A 68 -0.91 2.26 3.44
CA LEU A 68 -0.02 2.70 4.51
C LEU A 68 1.02 1.64 4.88
N THR A 69 0.62 0.37 4.94
CA THR A 69 1.53 -0.74 5.29
C THR A 69 2.56 -0.96 4.21
N ASP A 70 2.14 -0.91 2.94
CA ASP A 70 3.03 -1.11 1.81
C ASP A 70 3.97 0.10 1.64
N ASN A 71 3.46 1.33 1.78
CA ASN A 71 4.30 2.53 1.83
C ASN A 71 5.31 2.47 2.97
N PHE A 72 4.91 2.02 4.17
CA PHE A 72 5.82 1.90 5.32
C PHE A 72 6.87 0.81 5.11
N LYS A 73 6.48 -0.35 4.56
CA LYS A 73 7.39 -1.44 4.21
C LYS A 73 8.42 -1.00 3.17
N HIS A 74 7.99 -0.20 2.21
CA HIS A 74 8.85 0.27 1.13
C HIS A 74 9.64 1.53 1.46
N LEU A 75 9.30 2.26 2.53
CA LEU A 75 9.99 3.45 3.00
C LEU A 75 11.50 3.26 3.22
N PHE A 76 11.92 2.03 3.46
CA PHE A 76 13.32 1.63 3.68
C PHE A 76 13.88 0.72 2.58
N ASP A 77 13.10 0.41 1.53
CA ASP A 77 13.56 -0.41 0.40
C ASP A 77 14.31 0.47 -0.61
N CYS A 78 15.57 0.76 -0.29
CA CYS A 78 16.47 1.59 -1.11
C CYS A 78 16.57 1.11 -2.57
N GLU A 79 16.42 -0.19 -2.82
CA GLU A 79 16.46 -0.77 -4.17
C GLU A 79 15.20 -0.37 -4.96
N PHE A 80 14.02 -0.51 -4.34
CA PHE A 80 12.76 -0.06 -4.94
C PHE A 80 12.74 1.45 -5.19
N HIS A 81 13.18 2.24 -4.20
CA HIS A 81 13.31 3.69 -4.33
C HIS A 81 14.25 4.08 -5.49
N SER A 82 15.36 3.36 -5.68
CA SER A 82 16.30 3.58 -6.77
C SER A 82 15.67 3.27 -8.14
N GLU A 83 14.92 2.19 -8.26
CA GLU A 83 14.25 1.82 -9.52
C GLU A 83 13.10 2.76 -9.87
N VAL A 84 12.25 3.13 -8.90
CA VAL A 84 11.16 4.12 -9.10
C VAL A 84 11.77 5.46 -9.50
N ARG A 85 12.82 5.91 -8.79
CA ARG A 85 13.53 7.16 -9.10
C ARG A 85 14.12 7.15 -10.51
N LYS A 86 14.74 6.04 -10.96
CA LYS A 86 15.20 5.88 -12.35
C LYS A 86 14.04 6.01 -13.34
N LEU A 87 12.90 5.39 -13.04
CA LEU A 87 11.70 5.43 -13.89
C LEU A 87 11.12 6.85 -13.97
N VAL A 88 11.08 7.58 -12.84
CA VAL A 88 10.62 8.97 -12.79
C VAL A 88 11.57 9.90 -13.57
N TYR A 89 12.89 9.77 -13.36
CA TYR A 89 13.88 10.58 -14.07
C TYR A 89 13.87 10.36 -15.57
N GLN A 90 13.61 9.13 -16.04
CA GLN A 90 13.44 8.85 -17.48
C GLN A 90 12.23 9.56 -18.07
N ASN A 91 11.18 9.81 -17.29
CA ASN A 91 9.96 10.47 -17.77
C ASN A 91 9.97 12.00 -17.64
N LYS A 92 11.03 12.60 -17.06
CA LYS A 92 11.12 14.04 -16.75
C LYS A 92 9.90 14.60 -16.00
N ASP A 93 9.14 13.74 -15.32
CA ASP A 93 7.87 14.13 -14.72
C ASP A 93 8.08 14.68 -13.31
N VAL A 94 8.24 16.01 -13.24
CA VAL A 94 8.47 16.76 -12.00
C VAL A 94 7.31 16.60 -11.01
N MET A 95 6.09 16.36 -11.51
CA MET A 95 4.91 16.19 -10.66
C MET A 95 4.97 14.87 -9.89
N LEU A 96 5.40 13.79 -10.57
CA LEU A 96 5.60 12.48 -9.95
C LEU A 96 6.68 12.50 -8.86
N VAL A 97 7.78 13.24 -9.06
CA VAL A 97 8.83 13.45 -8.03
C VAL A 97 8.26 14.17 -6.81
N LYS A 98 7.47 15.25 -7.02
CA LYS A 98 6.88 16.04 -5.93
C LYS A 98 5.89 15.22 -5.11
N MET A 99 5.01 14.45 -5.77
CA MET A 99 4.10 13.54 -5.09
C MET A 99 4.83 12.47 -4.28
N PHE A 100 5.95 11.96 -4.80
CA PHE A 100 6.77 10.98 -4.10
C PHE A 100 7.39 11.55 -2.81
N LEU A 101 7.99 12.74 -2.91
CA LEU A 101 8.57 13.44 -1.75
C LEU A 101 7.50 13.79 -0.71
N LEU A 102 6.31 14.20 -1.16
CA LEU A 102 5.19 14.50 -0.28
C LEU A 102 4.71 13.25 0.47
N ASN A 103 4.53 12.12 -0.22
CA ASN A 103 4.18 10.86 0.42
C ASN A 103 5.25 10.40 1.42
N TYR A 104 6.53 10.53 1.06
CA TYR A 104 7.63 10.22 1.98
C TYR A 104 7.56 11.08 3.26
N LEU A 105 7.31 12.39 3.10
CA LEU A 105 7.15 13.31 4.23
C LEU A 105 5.95 12.93 5.11
N ILE A 106 4.80 12.59 4.51
CA ILE A 106 3.61 12.14 5.24
C ILE A 106 3.93 10.89 6.06
N VAL A 107 4.57 9.88 5.48
CA VAL A 107 4.92 8.67 6.25
C VAL A 107 5.95 8.97 7.34
N LEU A 108 6.93 9.83 7.08
CA LEU A 108 7.93 10.24 8.08
C LEU A 108 7.28 10.96 9.27
N VAL A 109 6.23 11.75 9.02
CA VAL A 109 5.45 12.43 10.06
C VAL A 109 4.51 11.47 10.79
N LEU A 110 3.82 10.56 10.09
CA LEU A 110 2.84 9.65 10.68
C LEU A 110 3.47 8.46 11.42
N SER A 111 4.69 8.06 11.06
CA SER A 111 5.36 6.91 11.67
C SER A 111 5.68 7.09 13.17
N PRO A 112 6.12 8.25 13.67
CA PRO A 112 6.20 8.52 15.10
C PRO A 112 4.86 8.38 15.83
N PHE A 113 3.76 8.89 15.27
CA PHE A 113 2.43 8.78 15.89
C PHE A 113 1.97 7.32 15.98
N MET A 114 2.23 6.51 14.96
CA MET A 114 1.97 5.06 14.97
C MET A 114 2.76 4.34 16.06
N ILE A 115 4.04 4.70 16.26
CA ILE A 115 4.88 4.15 17.33
C ILE A 115 4.35 4.57 18.70
N LEU A 116 4.00 5.85 18.88
CA LEU A 116 3.43 6.38 20.11
C LEU A 116 2.09 5.72 20.47
N ALA A 117 1.21 5.49 19.49
CA ALA A 117 -0.06 4.81 19.70
C ALA A 117 0.14 3.35 20.15
N LYS A 118 1.11 2.63 19.57
CA LYS A 118 1.48 1.27 20.03
C LYS A 118 2.04 1.29 21.44
N LEU A 119 2.97 2.20 21.74
CA LEU A 119 3.53 2.35 23.08
C LEU A 119 2.42 2.63 24.11
N TRP A 120 1.52 3.55 23.79
CA TRP A 120 0.38 3.86 24.64
C TRP A 120 -0.52 2.63 24.88
N PHE A 121 -0.84 1.86 23.83
CA PHE A 121 -1.63 0.65 23.96
C PHE A 121 -0.94 -0.43 24.81
N TYR A 122 0.37 -0.64 24.64
CA TYR A 122 1.13 -1.58 25.47
C TYR A 122 1.21 -1.12 26.93
N SER A 123 1.43 0.18 27.17
CA SER A 123 1.40 0.76 28.51
C SER A 123 0.04 0.56 29.17
N TYR A 124 -1.06 0.80 28.44
CA TYR A 124 -2.41 0.55 28.93
C TYR A 124 -2.65 -0.92 29.30
N ARG A 125 -2.28 -1.86 28.42
CA ARG A 125 -2.38 -3.30 28.68
C ARG A 125 -1.56 -3.75 29.89
N LEU A 126 -0.36 -3.19 30.08
CA LEU A 126 0.48 -3.47 31.24
C LEU A 126 -0.19 -3.00 32.54
N VAL A 127 -0.81 -1.82 32.52
CA VAL A 127 -1.57 -1.30 33.66
C VAL A 127 -2.79 -2.17 33.97
N GLU A 128 -3.51 -2.63 32.95
CA GLU A 128 -4.62 -3.58 33.14
C GLU A 128 -4.16 -4.90 33.75
N LEU A 129 -3.02 -5.44 33.32
CA LEU A 129 -2.44 -6.66 33.91
C LEU A 129 -2.08 -6.48 35.38
N ILE A 130 -1.46 -5.35 35.73
CA ILE A 130 -1.11 -5.04 37.13
C ILE A 130 -2.38 -4.88 37.98
N ARG A 131 -3.42 -4.22 37.46
CA ARG A 131 -4.71 -4.07 38.17
C ARG A 131 -5.45 -5.40 38.32
N GLY A 132 -5.54 -6.19 37.25
CA GLY A 132 -6.18 -7.51 37.28
C GLY A 132 -5.46 -8.50 38.21
N GLY A 133 -4.12 -8.39 38.32
CA GLY A 133 -3.33 -9.12 39.31
C GLY A 133 -3.54 -8.64 40.75
N ALA A 134 -3.73 -7.32 40.96
CA ALA A 134 -4.05 -6.76 42.27
C ALA A 134 -5.45 -7.13 42.77
N ASP A 135 -6.40 -7.31 41.85
CA ASP A 135 -7.78 -7.76 42.15
C ASP A 135 -7.89 -9.28 42.35
N GLY A 136 -6.78 -10.04 42.27
CA GLY A 136 -6.75 -11.49 42.52
C GLY A 136 -7.55 -12.34 41.54
N LYS A 137 -7.83 -11.82 40.33
CA LYS A 137 -8.62 -12.50 39.28
C LYS A 137 -7.77 -13.19 38.20
N ALA A 138 -6.45 -13.23 38.35
CA ALA A 138 -5.52 -13.92 37.47
C ALA A 138 -5.25 -15.35 37.93
#